data_AF-A0A1H2ZAN0-F1
#
_entry.id   AF-A0A1H2ZAN0-F1
#
_cell.length_a   1.000
_cell.length_b   1.000
_cell.length_c   1.000
_cell.angle_alpha   90.00
_cell.angle_beta   90.00
_cell.angle_gamma   90.00
#
_symmetry.space_group_name_H-M   'P 1'
#
loop_
_entity.id
_entity.type
_entity.pdbx_description
1 polymer ?
#
loop_
_entity_poly.entity_id
_entity_poly.type
_entity_poly.pdbx_seq_one_letter_code
_entity_poly.pdbx_strand_id
1 'polypeptide(L)' 'MCHEYLLEELKSEIEVKREKLNNLILREVSKEEVLKFSVELDKLIHKYYKYSNKKNEQ' A
#
# COMPACT_ATOMS: atom_id res chain seq x y z
N MET A 1 -17.45 -5.09 13.98
CA MET A 1 -17.35 -4.60 12.58
C MET A 1 -16.18 -5.31 11.92
N CYS A 2 -16.45 -5.95 10.78
CA CYS A 2 -15.66 -7.06 10.26
C CYS A 2 -14.25 -6.64 9.82
N HIS A 3 -13.25 -7.32 10.38
CA HIS A 3 -11.83 -7.05 10.15
C HIS A 3 -11.40 -7.27 8.69
N GLU A 4 -12.14 -8.10 7.95
CA GLU A 4 -11.97 -8.33 6.50
C GLU A 4 -12.17 -7.07 5.67
N TYR A 5 -13.11 -6.20 6.04
CA TYR A 5 -13.39 -4.97 5.30
C TYR A 5 -12.18 -4.02 5.34
N LEU A 6 -11.52 -3.94 6.50
CA LEU A 6 -10.33 -3.11 6.67
C LEU A 6 -9.14 -3.61 5.86
N LEU A 7 -9.00 -4.95 5.74
CA LEU A 7 -7.96 -5.56 4.92
C LEU A 7 -8.26 -5.38 3.42
N GLU A 8 -9.51 -5.53 2.99
CA GLU A 8 -9.91 -5.24 1.61
C GLU A 8 -9.68 -3.77 1.25
N GLU A 9 -10.06 -2.83 2.11
CA GLU A 9 -9.80 -1.40 1.87
C GLU A 9 -8.29 -1.11 1.77
N LEU A 10 -7.48 -1.62 2.72
CA LEU A 10 -6.03 -1.47 2.67
C LEU A 10 -5.44 -2.09 1.39
N LYS A 11 -5.92 -3.26 0.98
CA LYS A 11 -5.47 -3.91 -0.26
C LYS A 11 -5.83 -3.08 -1.49
N SER A 12 -7.05 -2.56 -1.53
CA SER A 12 -7.54 -1.71 -2.62
C SER A 12 -6.74 -0.40 -2.69
N GLU A 13 -6.45 0.24 -1.56
CA GLU A 13 -5.57 1.42 -1.49
C GLU A 13 -4.14 1.11 -1.96
N ILE A 14 -3.60 -0.06 -1.60
CA ILE A 14 -2.28 -0.51 -2.06
C ILE A 14 -2.31 -0.66 -3.58
N GLU A 15 -3.31 -1.33 -4.16
CA GLU A 15 -3.41 -1.51 -5.62
C GLU A 15 -3.51 -0.17 -6.36
N VAL A 16 -4.34 0.76 -5.88
CA VAL A 16 -4.49 2.10 -6.47
C VAL A 16 -3.17 2.88 -6.41
N LYS A 17 -2.47 2.88 -5.28
CA LYS A 17 -1.16 3.54 -5.18
C LYS A 17 -0.10 2.86 -6.02
N ARG A 18 -0.16 1.53 -6.19
CA ARG A 18 0.77 0.77 -7.03
C ARG A 18 0.57 1.09 -8.51
N GLU A 19 -0.68 1.20 -8.94
CA GLU A 19 -1.04 1.63 -10.29
C GLU A 19 -0.61 3.08 -10.56
N LYS A 20 -0.84 4.00 -9.61
CA LYS A 20 -0.34 5.37 -9.69
C LYS A 20 1.18 5.40 -9.79
N LEU A 21 1.89 4.62 -8.98
CA LEU A 21 3.35 4.57 -8.98
C LEU A 21 3.89 4.01 -10.31
N ASN A 22 3.27 2.97 -10.87
CA ASN A 22 3.60 2.47 -12.20
C ASN A 22 3.35 3.52 -13.29
N ASN A 23 2.24 4.24 -13.22
CA ASN A 23 1.96 5.34 -14.16
C ASN A 23 2.96 6.49 -14.04
N LEU A 24 3.42 6.82 -12.83
CA LEU A 24 4.45 7.84 -12.61
C LEU A 24 5.81 7.40 -13.18
N ILE A 25 6.17 6.13 -13.02
CA ILE A 25 7.38 5.54 -13.61
C ILE A 25 7.30 5.59 -15.15
N LEU A 26 6.17 5.23 -15.73
CA LEU A 26 5.95 5.27 -17.19
C LEU A 26 5.96 6.68 -17.77
N ARG A 27 5.64 7.70 -16.97
CA ARG A 27 5.60 9.12 -17.39
C ARG A 27 6.93 9.85 -17.21
N GLU A 28 8.04 9.15 -16.95
CA GLU A 28 9.36 9.74 -16.66
C GLU A 28 9.31 10.82 -15.56
N VAL A 29 8.44 10.62 -14.57
CA VAL A 29 8.32 11.56 -13.45
C VAL A 29 9.59 11.53 -12.60
N SER A 30 9.95 12.69 -12.03
CA SER A 30 11.08 12.87 -11.13
C SER A 30 11.20 11.73 -10.12
N LYS A 31 12.41 11.15 -10.02
CA LYS A 31 12.77 10.08 -9.08
C LYS A 31 12.31 10.36 -7.64
N GLU A 32 12.25 11.64 -7.25
CA GLU A 32 11.84 12.07 -5.92
C GLU A 32 10.36 11.78 -5.61
N GLU A 33 9.47 11.98 -6.59
CA GLU A 33 8.05 11.63 -6.50
C GLU A 33 7.87 10.12 -6.47
N VAL A 34 8.59 9.39 -7.33
CA VAL A 34 8.59 7.91 -7.34
C VAL A 34 9.06 7.38 -5.99
N LEU A 35 10.11 7.96 -5.41
CA LEU A 35 10.64 7.58 -4.10
C LEU A 35 9.61 7.84 -2.98
N LYS A 36 8.97 9.01 -2.97
CA LYS A 36 7.88 9.34 -2.03
C LYS A 36 6.75 8.32 -2.11
N PHE A 37 6.26 8.05 -3.31
CA PHE A 37 5.18 7.09 -3.53
C PHE A 37 5.61 5.67 -3.10
N SER A 38 6.86 5.29 -3.34
CA SER A 38 7.38 3.97 -2.96
C SER A 38 7.42 3.82 -1.44
N VAL A 39 7.90 4.83 -0.72
CA VAL A 39 7.92 4.82 0.76
C VAL A 39 6.51 4.80 1.35
N GLU A 40 5.56 5.54 0.77
CA GLU A 40 4.16 5.49 1.20
C GLU A 40 3.51 4.12 0.96
N LEU A 41 3.77 3.52 -0.20
CA LEU A 41 3.27 2.20 -0.54
C LEU A 41 3.82 1.15 0.44
N ASP A 42 5.11 1.21 0.75
CA ASP A 42 5.78 0.30 1.67
C ASP A 42 5.17 0.40 3.09
N LYS A 43 4.91 1.63 3.58
CA LYS A 43 4.22 1.85 4.86
C LYS A 43 2.81 1.27 4.89
N LEU A 44 2.06 1.39 3.80
CA LEU A 44 0.71 0.82 3.68
C LEU A 44 0.74 -0.70 3.68
N ILE A 45 1.67 -1.31 2.94
CA ILE A 45 1.91 -2.76 2.94
C ILE A 45 2.30 -3.21 4.35
N HIS A 46 3.20 -2.48 5.02
CA HIS A 46 3.63 -2.80 6.37
C HIS A 46 2.46 -2.73 7.37
N LYS A 47 1.59 -1.72 7.26
CA LYS A 47 0.34 -1.65 8.03
C LYS A 47 -0.54 -2.86 7.74
N TYR A 48 -0.78 -3.17 6.47
CA TYR A 48 -1.60 -4.30 6.05
C TYR A 48 -1.11 -5.62 6.66
N TYR A 49 0.20 -5.92 6.54
CA TYR A 49 0.80 -7.11 7.16
C TYR A 49 0.73 -7.06 8.69
N LYS A 50 0.91 -5.90 9.32
CA LYS A 50 0.78 -5.76 10.77
C LYS A 50 -0.65 -6.04 11.27
N TYR A 51 -1.66 -5.57 10.55
CA TYR A 51 -3.06 -5.86 10.86
C TYR A 51 -3.43 -7.31 10.55
N SER A 52 -2.88 -7.88 9.47
CA SER A 52 -3.06 -9.29 9.11
C SER A 52 -2.40 -10.24 10.11
N ASN A 53 -1.17 -9.95 10.54
CA ASN A 53 -0.38 -10.83 11.40
C ASN A 53 -0.79 -10.77 12.89
N LYS A 54 -1.50 -9.71 13.31
CA LYS A 54 -2.12 -9.65 14.65
C LYS A 54 -3.15 -10.77 14.90
N LYS A 55 -3.57 -11.53 13.88
CA LYS A 55 -4.43 -12.71 14.02
C LYS A 55 -3.72 -13.96 14.57
N ASN A 56 -2.39 -14.02 14.62
CA ASN A 56 -1.65 -15.25 14.98
C ASN A 56 -1.18 -15.31 16.45
N GLU A 57 -1.60 -14.38 17.32
CA GLU A 57 -1.24 -14.37 18.74
C GLU A 57 -2.48 -14.38 19.67
N GLN A 58 -3.52 -15.14 19.33
CA GLN A 58 -4.61 -15.50 20.27
C GLN A 58 -4.81 -17.01 20.34
#